data_AF-A0A820RAX3-F1
#
_entry.id   AF-A0A820RAX3-F1
#
_cell.length_a   1.000
_cell.length_b   1.000
_cell.length_c   1.000
_cell.angle_alpha   90.00
_cell.angle_beta   90.00
_cell.angle_gamma   90.00
#
_symmetry.space_group_name_H-M   'P 1'
#
loop_
_entity.id
_entity.type
_entity.pdbx_description
1 polymer ?
#
loop_
_entity_poly.entity_id
_entity_poly.type
_entity_poly.pdbx_seq_one_letter_code
_entity_poly.pdbx_strand_id
1 'polypeptide(L)'
;EIINGILSAKDANERTLCFLREIVDIRDHLSDEKASEYIDISSSTDIDHEAEKLLDRLKTTRIPAALQSSNIFQYQVHWSSNGITRQNHAEYLEKFNNDFYQAMQNQIDKCVQSRFTHDSNSLQHEVLEHAIQCKTYVTKF
;
A
#
# COMPACT_ATOMS: atom_id res chain seq x y z
N GLU A 1 1.02 13.06 -2.05
CA GLU A 1 0.80 11.61 -2.24
C GLU A 1 -0.45 11.10 -1.53
N ILE A 2 -0.50 11.06 -0.19
CA ILE A 2 -1.63 10.50 0.59
C ILE A 2 -2.99 11.15 0.25
N ILE A 3 -3.04 12.48 0.08
CA ILE A 3 -4.29 13.18 -0.25
C ILE A 3 -4.85 12.66 -1.58
N ASN A 4 -4.04 12.62 -2.63
CA ASN A 4 -4.52 12.27 -3.97
C ASN A 4 -4.64 10.75 -4.18
N GLY A 5 -3.78 9.95 -3.54
CA GLY A 5 -3.76 8.48 -3.73
C GLY A 5 -4.67 7.71 -2.78
N ILE A 6 -5.06 8.30 -1.64
CA ILE A 6 -5.92 7.64 -0.65
C ILE A 6 -7.19 8.47 -0.42
N LEU A 7 -7.04 9.73 0.02
CA LEU A 7 -8.16 10.46 0.61
C LEU A 7 -9.13 11.07 -0.41
N SER A 8 -8.66 11.33 -1.62
CA SER A 8 -9.44 11.94 -2.71
C SER A 8 -9.61 11.01 -3.91
N ALA A 9 -8.98 9.83 -3.90
CA ALA A 9 -9.15 8.82 -4.94
C ALA A 9 -10.50 8.11 -4.77
N LYS A 10 -11.26 7.99 -5.87
CA LYS A 10 -12.55 7.28 -5.87
C LYS A 10 -12.36 5.76 -5.80
N ASP A 11 -11.24 5.29 -6.31
CA ASP A 11 -10.83 3.90 -6.47
C ASP A 11 -9.64 3.54 -5.55
N ALA A 12 -9.56 4.20 -4.38
CA ALA A 12 -8.45 4.02 -3.43
C ALA A 12 -8.32 2.57 -2.95
N ASN A 13 -9.45 1.87 -2.79
CA ASN A 13 -9.46 0.49 -2.30
C ASN A 13 -8.97 -0.53 -3.34
N GLU A 14 -9.10 -0.21 -4.62
CA GLU A 14 -8.69 -1.08 -5.71
C GLU A 14 -7.20 -0.91 -6.03
N ARG A 15 -6.61 0.25 -5.71
CA ARG A 15 -5.29 0.65 -6.26
C ARG A 15 -4.26 1.05 -5.22
N THR A 16 -4.66 1.18 -3.96
CA THR A 16 -3.77 1.70 -2.93
C THR A 16 -3.66 0.75 -1.74
N LEU A 17 -2.41 0.55 -1.31
CA LEU A 17 -2.05 -0.14 -0.08
C LEU A 17 -1.39 0.89 0.84
N CYS A 18 -1.64 0.79 2.14
CA CYS A 18 -1.07 1.68 3.14
C CYS A 18 -0.26 0.86 4.14
N PHE A 19 1.04 1.15 4.24
CA PHE A 19 1.94 0.53 5.21
C PHE A 19 2.35 1.58 6.23
N LEU A 20 1.98 1.36 7.49
CA LEU A 20 2.22 2.25 8.61
C LEU A 20 3.21 1.60 9.57
N ARG A 21 4.30 2.29 9.86
CA ARG A 21 5.26 1.92 10.91
C ARG A 21 5.13 2.90 12.05
N GLU A 22 4.95 2.38 13.25
CA GLU A 22 5.01 3.11 14.51
C GLU A 22 6.32 2.76 15.23
N ILE A 23 7.09 3.79 15.57
CA ILE A 23 8.29 3.65 16.42
C ILE A 23 7.83 4.01 17.83
N VAL A 24 7.64 2.99 18.67
CA VAL A 24 6.87 3.09 19.92
C VAL A 24 7.54 4.01 20.95
N ASP A 25 8.86 3.98 20.97
CA ASP A 25 9.75 4.62 21.95
C ASP A 25 10.58 5.77 21.34
N ILE A 26 10.17 6.32 20.18
CA ILE A 26 10.91 7.42 19.52
C ILE A 26 11.06 8.65 20.42
N ARG A 27 10.08 8.91 21.30
CA ARG A 27 10.09 10.04 22.22
C ARG A 27 11.18 9.93 23.29
N ASP A 28 11.63 8.72 23.59
CA ASP A 28 12.72 8.48 24.55
C ASP A 28 14.11 8.68 23.90
N HIS A 29 14.15 8.87 22.58
CA HIS A 29 15.37 8.90 21.77
C HIS A 29 15.55 10.20 20.97
N LEU A 30 14.86 11.29 21.33
CA LEU A 30 14.90 12.57 20.59
C LEU A 30 16.28 13.21 20.51
N SER A 31 17.19 12.87 21.42
CA SER A 31 18.58 13.35 21.42
C SER A 31 19.49 12.60 20.44
N ASP A 32 19.03 11.49 19.86
CA ASP A 32 19.75 10.79 18.79
C ASP A 32 19.75 11.65 17.52
N GLU A 33 20.91 11.81 16.90
CA GLU A 33 21.08 12.62 15.68
C GLU A 33 20.09 12.21 14.57
N LYS A 34 19.75 10.91 14.50
CA LYS A 34 18.84 10.38 13.48
C LYS A 34 17.38 10.48 13.85
N ALA A 35 17.01 10.79 15.09
CA ALA A 35 15.60 10.83 15.50
C ALA A 35 14.80 11.86 14.68
N SER A 36 15.42 12.99 14.35
CA SER A 36 14.84 14.05 13.51
C SER A 36 14.43 13.60 12.10
N GLU A 37 14.94 12.46 11.61
CA GLU A 37 14.51 11.88 10.33
C GLU A 37 13.16 11.14 10.41
N TYR A 38 12.68 10.85 11.63
CA TYR A 38 11.53 9.99 11.89
C TYR A 38 10.41 10.66 12.69
N ILE A 39 10.68 11.80 13.32
CA ILE A 39 9.70 12.61 14.04
C ILE A 39 9.98 14.09 13.81
N ASP A 40 8.92 14.88 13.67
CA ASP A 40 9.02 16.32 13.49
C ASP A 40 9.44 16.99 14.81
N ILE A 41 10.60 17.63 14.78
CA ILE A 41 11.24 18.27 15.93
C ILE A 41 11.35 19.78 15.64
N SER A 42 10.74 20.61 16.49
CA SER A 42 10.67 22.08 16.36
C SER A 42 11.94 22.81 16.84
N SER A 43 12.65 22.21 17.81
CA SER A 43 13.94 22.63 18.38
C SER A 43 14.65 21.35 18.87
N SER A 44 15.97 21.31 19.10
CA SER A 44 16.79 20.07 19.25
C SER A 44 16.23 18.91 20.10
N THR A 45 15.25 19.13 20.97
CA THR A 45 14.56 18.07 21.74
C THR A 45 13.03 18.24 21.84
N ASP A 46 12.43 19.25 21.22
CA ASP A 46 11.00 19.54 21.35
C ASP A 46 10.21 19.06 20.13
N ILE A 47 9.27 18.15 20.36
CA ILE A 47 8.37 17.63 19.33
C ILE A 47 7.43 18.73 18.83
N ASP A 48 7.20 18.78 17.51
CA ASP A 48 6.10 19.56 16.95
C ASP A 48 4.76 18.85 17.23
N HIS A 49 4.09 19.28 18.30
CA HIS A 49 2.81 18.71 18.73
C HIS A 49 1.67 18.91 17.72
N GLU A 50 1.70 19.96 16.91
CA GLU A 50 0.67 20.17 15.89
C GLU A 50 0.86 19.19 14.74
N ALA A 51 2.10 18.99 14.28
CA ALA A 51 2.43 17.98 13.28
C ALA A 51 2.07 16.57 13.77
N GLU A 52 2.42 16.23 15.02
CA GLU A 52 2.11 14.95 15.64
C GLU A 52 0.60 14.69 15.69
N LYS A 53 -0.19 15.68 16.12
CA LYS A 53 -1.66 15.59 16.18
C LYS A 53 -2.29 15.42 14.80
N LEU A 54 -1.77 16.11 13.79
CA LEU A 54 -2.23 15.96 12.41
C LEU A 54 -1.90 14.57 11.86
N LEU A 55 -0.71 14.05 12.15
CA LEU A 55 -0.28 12.72 11.76
C LEU A 55 -1.10 11.63 12.47
N ASP A 56 -1.39 11.80 13.76
CA ASP A 56 -2.24 10.88 14.50
C ASP A 56 -3.65 10.81 13.90
N ARG A 57 -4.29 11.98 13.69
CA ARG A 57 -5.61 12.06 13.04
C ARG A 57 -5.61 11.44 11.64
N LEU A 58 -4.52 11.58 10.90
CA LEU A 58 -4.36 10.96 9.58
C LEU A 58 -4.38 9.43 9.69
N LYS A 59 -3.57 8.87 10.60
CA LYS A 59 -3.41 7.42 10.80
C LYS A 59 -4.64 6.75 11.40
N THR A 60 -5.25 7.36 12.42
CA THR A 60 -6.33 6.72 13.22
C THR A 60 -7.71 6.96 12.63
N THR A 61 -7.91 8.08 11.92
CA THR A 61 -9.25 8.48 11.46
C THR A 61 -9.35 8.53 9.94
N ARG A 62 -8.49 9.31 9.28
CA ARG A 62 -8.68 9.63 7.87
C ARG A 62 -8.36 8.46 6.94
N ILE A 63 -7.26 7.74 7.20
CA ILE A 63 -6.89 6.56 6.41
C ILE A 63 -7.90 5.42 6.58
N PRO A 64 -8.29 5.01 7.81
CA PRO A 64 -9.29 3.96 8.01
C PRO A 64 -10.69 4.31 7.48
N ALA A 65 -11.02 5.60 7.36
CA ALA A 65 -12.28 6.03 6.74
C ALA A 65 -12.26 5.94 5.20
N ALA A 66 -11.08 5.94 4.57
CA ALA A 66 -10.91 5.93 3.12
C ALA A 66 -10.53 4.53 2.57
N LEU A 67 -9.82 3.73 3.36
CA LEU A 67 -9.35 2.40 2.98
C LEU A 67 -9.96 1.29 3.84
N GLN A 68 -10.25 0.17 3.20
CA GLN A 68 -10.58 -1.09 3.86
C GLN A 68 -9.40 -1.58 4.68
N SER A 69 -9.69 -2.20 5.82
CA SER A 69 -8.68 -2.73 6.74
C SER A 69 -7.73 -3.74 6.07
N SER A 70 -8.18 -4.48 5.07
CA SER A 70 -7.34 -5.41 4.30
C SER A 70 -6.22 -4.74 3.50
N ASN A 71 -6.31 -3.43 3.26
CA ASN A 71 -5.31 -2.65 2.54
C ASN A 71 -4.41 -1.84 3.49
N ILE A 72 -4.60 -1.96 4.80
CA ILE A 72 -3.86 -1.22 5.82
C ILE A 72 -3.00 -2.21 6.61
N PHE A 73 -1.69 -2.03 6.55
CA PHE A 73 -0.71 -2.85 7.24
C PHE A 73 -0.04 -2.00 8.31
N GLN A 74 -0.04 -2.47 9.55
CA GLN A 74 0.53 -1.77 10.69
C GLN A 74 1.66 -2.58 11.30
N TYR A 75 2.75 -1.90 11.66
CA TYR A 75 3.92 -2.48 12.29
C TYR A 75 4.36 -1.59 13.44
N GLN A 76 4.76 -2.23 14.53
CA GLN A 76 5.39 -1.56 15.66
C GLN A 76 6.85 -2.00 15.74
N VAL A 77 7.73 -1.03 15.90
CA VAL A 77 9.17 -1.25 16.08
C VAL A 77 9.67 -0.42 17.25
N HIS A 78 10.77 -0.84 17.85
CA HIS A 78 11.48 -0.06 18.85
C HIS A 78 12.69 0.61 18.21
N TRP A 79 13.09 1.75 18.72
CA TRP A 79 14.30 2.43 18.31
C TRP A 79 15.53 1.58 18.68
N SER A 80 16.60 1.72 17.91
CA SER A 80 17.89 1.14 18.26
C SER A 80 18.94 2.23 18.27
N SER A 81 20.10 1.98 18.87
CA SER A 81 21.19 2.97 19.01
C SER A 81 21.71 3.59 17.70
N ASN A 82 21.29 3.06 16.54
CA ASN A 82 21.62 3.59 15.21
C ASN A 82 20.37 3.89 14.36
N GLY A 83 19.21 4.09 15.00
CA GLY A 83 17.90 4.21 14.36
C GLY A 83 17.35 2.88 13.87
N ILE A 84 16.60 2.91 12.77
CA ILE A 84 16.02 1.70 12.15
C ILE A 84 17.04 1.07 11.20
N THR A 85 17.70 -0.01 11.63
CA THR A 85 18.73 -0.72 10.84
C THR A 85 18.28 -2.11 10.40
N ARG A 86 18.85 -2.61 9.29
CA ARG A 86 18.59 -3.97 8.77
C ARG A 86 18.94 -5.07 9.78
N GLN A 87 20.02 -4.87 10.55
CA GLN A 87 20.48 -5.85 11.53
C GLN A 87 19.52 -5.97 12.71
N ASN A 88 19.08 -4.83 13.26
CA ASN A 88 18.27 -4.81 14.49
C ASN A 88 16.77 -5.01 14.22
N HIS A 89 16.33 -4.83 12.96
CA HIS A 89 14.92 -4.91 12.57
C HIS A 89 14.69 -5.94 11.46
N ALA A 90 15.51 -6.99 11.40
CA ALA A 90 15.44 -8.01 10.37
C ALA A 90 14.06 -8.67 10.32
N GLU A 91 13.50 -9.03 11.47
CA GLU A 91 12.17 -9.67 11.56
C GLU A 91 11.05 -8.74 11.05
N TYR A 92 11.09 -7.47 11.45
CA TYR A 92 10.15 -6.45 10.94
C TYR A 92 10.26 -6.31 9.42
N LEU A 93 11.48 -6.20 8.89
CA LEU A 93 11.72 -6.02 7.46
C LEU A 93 11.32 -7.26 6.66
N GLU A 94 11.55 -8.46 7.18
CA GLU A 94 11.13 -9.71 6.57
C GLU A 94 9.60 -9.79 6.49
N LYS A 95 8.92 -9.51 7.59
CA LYS A 95 7.45 -9.44 7.62
C LYS A 95 6.92 -8.41 6.65
N PHE A 96 7.45 -7.18 6.69
CA PHE A 96 7.06 -6.10 5.79
C PHE A 96 7.24 -6.49 4.32
N ASN A 97 8.39 -7.10 3.96
CA ASN A 97 8.66 -7.52 2.60
C ASN A 97 7.69 -8.61 2.13
N ASN A 98 7.39 -9.59 2.98
CA ASN A 98 6.45 -10.64 2.66
C ASN A 98 5.03 -10.07 2.47
N ASP A 99 4.56 -9.25 3.41
CA ASP A 99 3.24 -8.62 3.35
C ASP A 99 3.12 -7.72 2.12
N PHE A 100 4.16 -6.95 1.80
CA PHE A 100 4.22 -6.11 0.61
C PHE A 100 4.13 -6.93 -0.69
N TYR A 101 4.94 -7.99 -0.79
CA TYR A 101 4.96 -8.84 -1.97
C TYR A 101 3.60 -9.51 -2.20
N GLN A 102 3.03 -10.11 -1.16
CA GLN A 102 1.72 -10.77 -1.23
C GLN A 102 0.60 -9.76 -1.56
N ALA A 103 0.59 -8.61 -0.91
CA ALA A 103 -0.43 -7.59 -1.16
C ALA A 103 -0.35 -7.03 -2.59
N MET A 104 0.85 -6.82 -3.12
CA MET A 104 1.06 -6.36 -4.49
C MET A 104 0.63 -7.42 -5.52
N GLN A 105 1.00 -8.68 -5.33
CA GLN A 105 0.54 -9.78 -6.19
C GLN A 105 -0.98 -9.85 -6.22
N ASN A 106 -1.61 -9.82 -5.05
CA ASN A 106 -3.06 -9.85 -4.94
C ASN A 106 -3.74 -8.67 -5.65
N GLN A 107 -3.17 -7.46 -5.61
CA GLN A 107 -3.70 -6.33 -6.36
C GLN A 107 -3.56 -6.50 -7.88
N ILE A 108 -2.42 -7.02 -8.34
CA ILE A 108 -2.19 -7.30 -9.77
C ILE A 108 -3.19 -8.36 -10.25
N ASP A 109 -3.36 -9.45 -9.50
CA ASP A 109 -4.28 -10.52 -9.85
C ASP A 109 -5.73 -10.02 -9.93
N LYS A 110 -6.16 -9.20 -8.97
CA LYS A 110 -7.48 -8.54 -9.01
C LYS A 110 -7.65 -7.65 -10.23
N CYS A 111 -6.62 -6.88 -10.60
CA CYS A 111 -6.66 -6.01 -11.79
C CYS A 111 -6.71 -6.83 -13.09
N VAL A 112 -5.99 -7.94 -13.17
CA VAL A 112 -6.01 -8.83 -14.33
C VAL A 112 -7.38 -9.50 -14.47
N GLN A 113 -7.92 -10.03 -13.36
CA GLN A 113 -9.25 -10.64 -13.34
C GLN A 113 -10.35 -9.66 -13.74
N SER A 114 -10.34 -8.44 -13.18
CA SER A 114 -11.35 -7.42 -13.51
C SER A 114 -11.32 -7.06 -15.00
N ARG A 115 -10.12 -7.00 -15.61
CA ARG A 115 -9.97 -6.77 -17.04
C ARG A 115 -10.54 -7.91 -17.89
N PHE A 116 -10.23 -9.17 -17.57
CA PHE A 116 -10.79 -10.32 -18.30
C PHE A 116 -12.32 -10.42 -18.17
N THR A 117 -12.89 -10.07 -17.01
CA THR A 117 -14.36 -10.03 -16.85
C THR A 117 -15.01 -8.90 -17.61
N HIS A 118 -14.29 -7.80 -17.86
CA HIS A 118 -14.82 -6.64 -18.59
C HIS A 118 -14.64 -6.79 -20.11
N ASP A 119 -13.61 -7.54 -20.55
CA ASP A 119 -13.27 -7.79 -21.96
C ASP A 119 -14.02 -8.99 -22.58
N SER A 120 -14.94 -9.65 -21.86
CA SER A 120 -15.93 -10.57 -22.47
C SER A 120 -16.99 -9.78 -23.25
N ASN A 121 -16.53 -9.01 -24.23
CA ASN A 121 -17.36 -8.19 -25.10
C ASN A 121 -18.06 -9.14 -26.08
N SER A 122 -19.39 -9.14 -26.13
CA SER A 122 -20.16 -10.04 -27.00
C SER A 122 -19.70 -9.97 -28.45
N LEU A 123 -19.27 -8.79 -28.90
CA LEU A 123 -18.71 -8.55 -30.23
C LEU A 123 -17.38 -9.28 -30.47
N GLN A 124 -16.48 -9.33 -29.48
CA GLN A 124 -15.22 -10.07 -29.63
C GLN A 124 -15.49 -11.58 -29.72
N HIS A 125 -16.47 -12.07 -28.95
CA HIS A 125 -16.91 -13.46 -29.01
C HIS A 125 -17.52 -13.79 -30.38
N GLU A 126 -18.41 -12.93 -30.89
CA GLU A 126 -19.03 -13.06 -32.21
C GLU A 126 -17.99 -13.06 -33.33
N VAL A 127 -17.03 -12.13 -33.32
CA VAL A 127 -15.96 -12.08 -34.33
C VAL A 127 -15.10 -13.35 -34.31
N LEU A 128 -14.79 -13.88 -33.12
CA LEU A 128 -14.04 -15.12 -32.97
C LEU A 128 -14.84 -16.33 -33.47
N GLU A 129 -16.13 -16.44 -33.12
CA GLU A 129 -17.00 -17.52 -33.61
C GLU A 129 -17.13 -17.51 -35.13
N HIS A 130 -17.32 -16.33 -35.74
CA HIS A 130 -17.36 -16.18 -37.19
C HIS A 130 -16.02 -16.57 -37.84
N ALA A 131 -14.89 -16.17 -37.29
CA ALA A 131 -13.57 -16.55 -37.79
C ALA A 131 -13.33 -18.07 -37.72
N ILE A 132 -13.76 -18.70 -36.62
CA ILE A 132 -13.69 -20.17 -36.42
C ILE A 132 -14.60 -20.89 -37.42
N GLN A 133 -15.82 -20.40 -37.64
CA GLN A 133 -16.76 -20.95 -38.63
C GLN A 133 -16.19 -20.85 -40.05
N CYS A 134 -15.66 -19.69 -40.44
CA CYS A 134 -15.02 -19.53 -41.74
C CYS A 134 -13.85 -20.52 -41.94
N LYS A 135 -12.98 -20.66 -40.93
CA LYS A 135 -11.87 -21.62 -40.97
C LYS A 135 -12.36 -23.06 -41.11
N THR A 136 -13.33 -23.47 -40.30
CA THR A 136 -13.86 -24.84 -40.34
C THR A 136 -14.56 -25.15 -41.66
N TYR A 137 -15.25 -24.16 -42.24
CA TYR A 137 -15.86 -24.31 -43.55
C TYR A 137 -14.81 -24.53 -44.65
N VAL A 138 -13.71 -23.77 -44.63
CA VAL A 138 -12.62 -23.90 -45.61
C VAL A 138 -11.87 -25.23 -45.48
N THR A 139 -11.61 -25.72 -44.28
CA THR A 139 -10.92 -27.01 -44.05
C THR A 139 -11.79 -28.26 -44.30
N LYS A 140 -13.09 -28.10 -44.57
CA LYS A 140 -13.99 -29.21 -44.94
C LYS A 140 -13.98 -29.52 -46.44
N PHE A 141 -13.26 -28.72 -47.23
CA PHE A 141 -12.96 -28.95 -48.64
C PHE A 141 -11.47 -29.27 -48.82
#